data_AF-A0A2M8B889-F1
#
_entry.id   AF-A0A2M8B889-F1
#
_cell.length_a   1.000
_cell.length_b   1.000
_cell.length_c   1.000
_cell.angle_alpha   90.00
_cell.angle_beta   90.00
_cell.angle_gamma   90.00
#
_symmetry.space_group_name_H-M   'P 1'
#
loop_
_entity.id
_entity.type
_entity.pdbx_description
1 polymer ?
#
loop_
_entity_poly.entity_id
_entity_poly.type
_entity_poly.pdbx_seq_one_letter_code
_entity_poly.pdbx_strand_id
1 'polypeptide(L)'
;MKHWRPNFEFPWRTLNAIIGGASAIDVPCLYLNTLEEAEEFLACYGYHWSKDEHRAEIEWIRSQAVEFIEGSLLVDTALQIPKPLVQQRDVRTLLLWASRSRHAQPGDRDQQWTCALLRVMHTMAHAQTYFNRRFGEQIREQILAPFRPHLHGSPDRPGGMTLGEAGADAIPIVGFDVKHTKPLSSVVMKLLLKAENVAVDIFDRVGVRFVTQERFDTLLVVHYLRTHNIIMFANIKPSRSRNTLIDLEWLRAEMKLANDAAEPLSKEEWLHWLRRVSREGPLPELTVNLNPLSATDYRSVQFTCRQLIRLQDPCNAELLEVLEECEARLGPDDPLVESLRLRCTHEKEIRFFFPFEVQILDQSSFSDSRTGRSSYDEYKTRQVKVAQRRVLGPLLDNLPDS
;
A
#
# COMPACT_ATOMS: atom_id res chain seq x y z
N MET A 1 -14.88 3.41 59.64
CA MET A 1 -14.96 3.86 58.24
C MET A 1 -14.81 2.65 57.34
N LYS A 2 -15.85 2.26 56.59
CA LYS A 2 -15.75 1.18 55.59
C LYS A 2 -14.91 1.71 54.43
N HIS A 3 -13.74 1.13 54.18
CA HIS A 3 -12.94 1.45 53.01
C HIS A 3 -13.68 1.01 51.75
N TRP A 4 -14.29 1.96 51.05
CA TRP A 4 -14.82 1.74 49.70
C TRP A 4 -13.63 1.65 48.74
N ARG A 5 -13.29 0.43 48.31
CA ARG A 5 -12.40 0.19 47.17
C ARG A 5 -13.29 -0.31 46.03
N PRO A 6 -13.71 0.53 45.08
CA PRO A 6 -14.30 0.02 43.85
C PRO A 6 -13.23 -0.84 43.17
N ASN A 7 -13.51 -2.14 43.01
CA ASN A 7 -12.70 -3.00 42.16
C ASN A 7 -12.97 -2.58 40.71
N PHE A 8 -12.22 -1.59 40.23
CA PHE A 8 -12.11 -1.35 38.80
C PHE A 8 -11.27 -2.48 38.22
N GLU A 9 -11.92 -3.51 37.68
CA GLU A 9 -11.24 -4.50 36.84
C GLU A 9 -10.95 -3.85 35.49
N PHE A 10 -9.73 -3.32 35.33
CA PHE A 10 -9.28 -2.82 34.04
C PHE A 10 -8.94 -3.99 33.11
N PRO A 11 -9.49 -4.03 31.88
CA PRO A 11 -9.04 -4.97 30.86
C PRO A 11 -7.67 -4.49 30.34
N TRP A 12 -6.61 -4.73 31.12
CA TRP A 12 -5.27 -4.17 30.90
C TRP A 12 -4.74 -4.40 29.49
N ARG A 13 -5.07 -5.53 28.86
CA ARG A 13 -4.65 -5.85 27.50
C ARG A 13 -5.27 -4.91 26.45
N THR A 14 -6.57 -4.65 26.56
CA THR A 14 -7.26 -3.69 25.68
C THR A 14 -6.88 -2.26 26.03
N LEU A 15 -6.73 -1.94 27.33
CA LEU A 15 -6.29 -0.63 27.78
C LEU A 15 -4.90 -0.29 27.22
N ASN A 16 -3.97 -1.25 27.23
CA ASN A 16 -2.64 -1.07 26.64
C ASN A 16 -2.69 -0.86 25.11
N ALA A 17 -3.67 -1.43 24.42
CA ALA A 17 -3.90 -1.14 23.00
C ALA A 17 -4.45 0.28 22.78
N ILE A 18 -5.27 0.79 23.70
CA ILE A 18 -5.87 2.13 23.60
C ILE A 18 -4.86 3.23 23.96
N ILE A 19 -4.19 3.12 25.11
CA ILE A 19 -3.33 4.19 25.67
C ILE A 19 -1.85 3.84 25.78
N GLY A 20 -1.48 2.56 25.59
CA GLY A 20 -0.10 2.09 25.71
C GLY A 20 0.63 1.90 24.38
N GLY A 21 -0.04 2.18 23.24
CA GLY A 21 0.55 2.06 21.91
C GLY A 21 0.73 0.62 21.41
N ALA A 22 0.15 -0.37 22.10
CA ALA A 22 0.12 -1.74 21.59
C ALA A 22 -0.86 -1.89 20.41
N SER A 23 -0.57 -2.79 19.49
CA SER A 23 -1.48 -3.03 18.36
C SER A 23 -2.76 -3.71 18.81
N ALA A 24 -3.91 -3.26 18.26
CA ALA A 24 -5.19 -3.90 18.51
C ALA A 24 -5.22 -5.38 18.05
N ILE A 25 -4.47 -5.74 17.00
CA ILE A 25 -4.39 -7.13 16.55
C ILE A 25 -3.54 -8.02 17.46
N ASP A 26 -2.68 -7.44 18.30
CA ASP A 26 -1.86 -8.22 19.23
C ASP A 26 -2.63 -8.52 20.53
N VAL A 27 -3.88 -8.04 20.65
CA VAL A 27 -4.76 -8.38 21.76
C VAL A 27 -5.13 -9.88 21.68
N PRO A 28 -4.98 -10.66 22.77
CA PRO A 28 -5.14 -12.11 22.75
C PRO A 28 -6.58 -12.60 22.98
N CYS A 29 -7.48 -11.76 23.47
CA CYS A 29 -8.90 -12.09 23.67
C CYS A 29 -9.75 -10.82 23.71
N LEU A 30 -11.04 -10.97 23.43
CA LEU A 30 -12.05 -9.93 23.62
C LEU A 30 -12.73 -10.07 24.99
N TYR A 31 -13.57 -9.09 25.34
CA TYR A 31 -14.29 -9.03 26.62
C TYR A 31 -15.80 -8.86 26.40
N LEU A 32 -16.37 -9.65 25.49
CA LEU A 32 -17.79 -9.62 25.13
C LEU A 32 -18.50 -10.83 25.74
N ASN A 33 -19.67 -10.59 26.32
CA ASN A 33 -20.44 -11.58 27.07
C ASN A 33 -21.77 -11.92 26.37
N THR A 34 -22.33 -11.00 25.58
CA THR A 34 -23.63 -11.17 24.93
C THR A 34 -23.60 -10.87 23.44
N LEU A 35 -24.62 -11.34 22.72
CA LEU A 35 -24.75 -11.04 21.28
C LEU A 35 -24.96 -9.56 21.04
N GLU A 36 -25.64 -8.87 21.96
CA GLU A 36 -25.88 -7.43 21.90
C GLU A 36 -24.56 -6.66 22.02
N GLU A 37 -23.69 -7.02 22.99
CA GLU A 37 -22.35 -6.43 23.10
C GLU A 37 -21.51 -6.68 21.82
N ALA A 38 -21.68 -7.84 21.19
CA ALA A 38 -21.02 -8.15 19.92
C ALA A 38 -21.57 -7.32 18.74
N GLU A 39 -22.86 -7.00 18.73
CA GLU A 39 -23.45 -6.09 17.73
C GLU A 39 -22.97 -4.65 17.91
N GLU A 40 -22.91 -4.17 19.16
CA GLU A 40 -22.37 -2.85 19.48
C GLU A 40 -20.89 -2.75 19.07
N PHE A 41 -20.11 -3.81 19.29
CA PHE A 41 -18.73 -3.91 18.83
C PHE A 41 -18.62 -3.78 17.30
N LEU A 42 -19.48 -4.47 16.54
CA LEU A 42 -19.52 -4.35 15.08
C LEU A 42 -19.96 -2.94 14.64
N ALA A 43 -20.89 -2.32 15.36
CA ALA A 43 -21.31 -0.95 15.08
C ALA A 43 -20.17 0.05 15.26
N CYS A 44 -19.21 -0.18 16.17
CA CYS A 44 -17.99 0.63 16.28
C CYS A 44 -17.08 0.54 15.04
N TYR A 45 -17.16 -0.54 14.25
CA TYR A 45 -16.51 -0.64 12.95
C TYR A 45 -17.33 0.02 11.81
N GLY A 46 -18.54 0.51 12.09
CA GLY A 46 -19.48 1.00 11.10
C GLY A 46 -20.46 -0.07 10.58
N TYR A 47 -20.41 -1.29 11.11
CA TYR A 47 -21.26 -2.38 10.67
C TYR A 47 -22.50 -2.58 11.55
N HIS A 48 -23.64 -2.05 11.10
CA HIS A 48 -24.94 -2.34 11.69
C HIS A 48 -25.49 -3.72 11.29
N TRP A 49 -25.62 -4.62 12.25
CA TRP A 49 -26.08 -6.00 12.01
C TRP A 49 -27.52 -6.09 11.49
N SER A 50 -28.36 -5.10 11.78
CA SER A 50 -29.73 -5.02 11.25
C SER A 50 -29.80 -4.85 9.73
N LYS A 51 -28.70 -4.45 9.07
CA LYS A 51 -28.65 -4.23 7.62
C LYS A 51 -28.09 -5.46 6.90
N ASP A 52 -28.85 -5.98 5.95
CA ASP A 52 -28.50 -7.17 5.16
C ASP A 52 -27.19 -6.99 4.39
N GLU A 53 -26.98 -5.82 3.80
CA GLU A 53 -25.76 -5.45 3.07
C GLU A 53 -24.51 -5.53 3.96
N HIS A 54 -24.61 -5.05 5.20
CA HIS A 54 -23.50 -5.08 6.14
C HIS A 54 -23.20 -6.52 6.60
N ARG A 55 -24.23 -7.34 6.81
CA ARG A 55 -24.04 -8.77 7.14
C ARG A 55 -23.36 -9.51 5.99
N ALA A 56 -23.76 -9.23 4.75
CA ALA A 56 -23.13 -9.81 3.56
C ALA A 56 -21.67 -9.37 3.41
N GLU A 57 -21.37 -8.09 3.66
CA GLU A 57 -19.99 -7.57 3.62
C GLU A 57 -19.10 -8.21 4.68
N ILE A 58 -19.56 -8.30 5.93
CA ILE A 58 -18.82 -8.93 7.03
C ILE A 58 -18.57 -10.42 6.73
N GLU A 59 -19.57 -11.15 6.23
CA GLU A 59 -19.41 -12.56 5.85
C GLU A 59 -18.42 -12.72 4.69
N TRP A 60 -18.46 -11.81 3.72
CA TRP A 60 -17.48 -11.80 2.64
C TRP A 60 -16.06 -11.57 3.18
N ILE A 61 -15.86 -10.62 4.09
CA ILE A 61 -14.57 -10.38 4.78
C ILE A 61 -14.13 -11.64 5.53
N ARG A 62 -15.03 -12.32 6.24
CA ARG A 62 -14.75 -13.57 6.95
C ARG A 62 -14.30 -14.67 5.99
N SER A 63 -15.01 -14.90 4.88
CA SER A 63 -14.64 -15.89 3.86
C SER A 63 -13.26 -15.61 3.28
N GLN A 64 -12.99 -14.36 2.92
CA GLN A 64 -11.68 -13.96 2.41
C GLN A 64 -10.57 -14.14 3.45
N ALA A 65 -10.84 -13.88 4.73
CA ALA A 65 -9.89 -14.08 5.81
C ALA A 65 -9.52 -15.57 5.98
N VAL A 66 -10.51 -16.47 5.88
CA VAL A 66 -10.28 -17.92 5.87
C VAL A 66 -9.39 -18.31 4.69
N GLU A 67 -9.75 -17.92 3.47
CA GLU A 67 -8.99 -18.21 2.25
C GLU A 67 -7.54 -17.68 2.34
N PHE A 68 -7.35 -16.49 2.91
CA PHE A 68 -6.03 -15.91 3.11
C PHE A 68 -5.19 -16.70 4.13
N ILE A 69 -5.78 -17.10 5.25
CA ILE A 69 -5.07 -17.89 6.26
C ILE A 69 -4.64 -19.22 5.64
N GLU A 70 -5.54 -19.93 4.98
CA GLU A 70 -5.26 -21.23 4.34
C GLU A 70 -4.20 -21.10 3.23
N GLY A 71 -4.40 -20.14 2.31
CA GLY A 71 -3.56 -19.99 1.12
C GLY A 71 -2.25 -19.24 1.34
N SER A 72 -2.08 -18.53 2.47
CA SER A 72 -0.87 -17.70 2.73
C SER A 72 -0.16 -18.01 4.03
N LEU A 73 -0.88 -18.38 5.09
CA LEU A 73 -0.29 -18.58 6.43
C LEU A 73 -0.15 -20.05 6.81
N LEU A 74 -0.90 -20.97 6.19
CA LEU A 74 -0.87 -22.39 6.53
C LEU A 74 -0.12 -23.28 5.54
N VAL A 75 0.36 -22.73 4.42
CA VAL A 75 0.99 -23.48 3.31
C VAL A 75 2.10 -24.43 3.78
N ASP A 76 2.96 -23.99 4.69
CA ASP A 76 4.09 -24.77 5.22
C ASP A 76 3.86 -25.26 6.65
N THR A 77 2.60 -25.55 7.03
CA THR A 77 2.24 -25.99 8.39
C THR A 77 1.36 -27.22 8.39
N ALA A 78 1.42 -28.00 9.48
CA ALA A 78 0.47 -29.08 9.75
C ALA A 78 -0.86 -28.58 10.36
N LEU A 79 -1.00 -27.27 10.57
CA LEU A 79 -2.18 -26.67 11.17
C LEU A 79 -3.33 -26.61 10.17
N GLN A 80 -4.55 -26.79 10.67
CA GLN A 80 -5.78 -26.62 9.91
C GLN A 80 -6.79 -25.82 10.72
N ILE A 81 -7.53 -24.94 10.05
CA ILE A 81 -8.61 -24.19 10.69
C ILE A 81 -9.72 -25.18 11.08
N PRO A 82 -10.21 -25.18 12.34
CA PRO A 82 -11.29 -26.06 12.75
C PRO A 82 -12.54 -25.89 11.88
N LYS A 83 -13.12 -27.00 11.41
CA LYS A 83 -14.33 -26.98 10.56
C LYS A 83 -15.49 -26.16 11.15
N PRO A 84 -15.80 -26.24 12.47
CA PRO A 84 -16.85 -25.42 13.05
C PRO A 84 -16.59 -23.91 12.91
N LEU A 85 -15.33 -23.49 12.92
CA LEU A 85 -14.93 -22.10 12.74
C LEU A 85 -15.09 -21.64 11.29
N VAL A 86 -14.69 -22.48 10.32
CA VAL A 86 -14.85 -22.20 8.89
C VAL A 86 -16.33 -22.07 8.51
N GLN A 87 -17.20 -22.90 9.11
CA GLN A 87 -18.63 -22.96 8.82
C GLN A 87 -19.45 -21.87 9.53
N GLN A 88 -18.92 -21.27 10.60
CA GLN A 88 -19.64 -20.23 11.33
C GLN A 88 -19.66 -18.92 10.54
N ARG A 89 -20.84 -18.53 10.08
CA ARG A 89 -21.09 -17.29 9.32
C ARG A 89 -21.52 -16.12 10.19
N ASP A 90 -22.05 -16.41 11.38
CA ASP A 90 -22.43 -15.36 12.33
C ASP A 90 -21.21 -14.85 13.09
N VAL A 91 -20.67 -13.71 12.65
CA VAL A 91 -19.49 -13.10 13.24
C VAL A 91 -19.71 -12.67 14.69
N ARG A 92 -20.94 -12.39 15.13
CA ARG A 92 -21.23 -12.11 16.55
C ARG A 92 -20.89 -13.32 17.42
N THR A 93 -21.16 -14.52 16.91
CA THR A 93 -20.78 -15.76 17.59
C THR A 93 -19.26 -15.92 17.66
N LEU A 94 -18.53 -15.55 16.60
CA LEU A 94 -17.06 -15.54 16.62
C LEU A 94 -16.48 -14.56 17.64
N LEU A 95 -17.06 -13.36 17.75
CA LEU A 95 -16.66 -12.37 18.75
C LEU A 95 -16.83 -12.88 20.19
N LEU A 96 -17.91 -13.63 20.44
CA LEU A 96 -18.12 -14.31 21.72
C LEU A 96 -17.12 -15.45 21.95
N TRP A 97 -16.82 -16.24 20.91
CA TRP A 97 -15.81 -17.31 21.03
C TRP A 97 -14.41 -16.76 21.35
N ALA A 98 -14.05 -15.61 20.77
CA ALA A 98 -12.81 -14.90 21.10
C ALA A 98 -12.75 -14.39 22.55
N SER A 99 -13.90 -14.27 23.22
CA SER A 99 -14.05 -13.79 24.60
C SER A 99 -14.08 -14.90 25.66
N ARG A 100 -14.16 -16.18 25.25
CA ARG A 100 -14.29 -17.35 26.16
C ARG A 100 -13.12 -17.53 27.13
N SER A 101 -11.91 -17.10 26.76
CA SER A 101 -10.71 -17.23 27.61
C SER A 101 -10.66 -16.28 28.80
N ARG A 102 -11.72 -15.52 29.12
CA ARG A 102 -11.79 -14.75 30.38
C ARG A 102 -11.65 -15.66 31.62
N HIS A 103 -12.04 -16.93 31.50
CA HIS A 103 -12.00 -17.92 32.58
C HIS A 103 -11.41 -19.29 32.17
N ALA A 104 -10.99 -19.46 30.90
CA ALA A 104 -10.45 -20.73 30.41
C ALA A 104 -8.94 -20.85 30.68
N GLN A 105 -8.47 -22.10 30.80
CA GLN A 105 -7.04 -22.40 30.95
C GLN A 105 -6.23 -21.91 29.74
N PRO A 106 -4.94 -21.57 29.91
CA PRO A 106 -4.03 -21.36 28.80
C PRO A 106 -4.11 -22.54 27.81
N GLY A 107 -4.41 -22.27 26.53
CA GLY A 107 -4.42 -23.31 25.49
C GLY A 107 -5.79 -23.64 24.87
N ASP A 108 -6.85 -22.86 25.09
CA ASP A 108 -8.09 -22.97 24.29
C ASP A 108 -7.80 -22.68 22.81
N ARG A 109 -7.59 -23.75 22.03
CA ARG A 109 -7.23 -23.64 20.61
C ARG A 109 -8.37 -23.07 19.78
N ASP A 110 -9.63 -23.29 20.14
CA ASP A 110 -10.78 -22.76 19.40
C ASP A 110 -10.84 -21.23 19.56
N GLN A 111 -10.59 -20.74 20.78
CA GLN A 111 -10.47 -19.31 21.04
C GLN A 111 -9.26 -18.70 20.30
N GLN A 112 -8.11 -19.36 20.33
CA GLN A 112 -6.91 -18.89 19.63
C GLN A 112 -7.11 -18.81 18.11
N TRP A 113 -7.73 -19.82 17.51
CA TRP A 113 -8.12 -19.81 16.09
C TRP A 113 -9.12 -18.72 15.77
N THR A 114 -10.10 -18.50 16.65
CA THR A 114 -11.08 -17.43 16.45
C THR A 114 -10.41 -16.06 16.50
N CYS A 115 -9.50 -15.83 17.45
CA CYS A 115 -8.70 -14.60 17.49
C CYS A 115 -7.80 -14.45 16.25
N ALA A 116 -7.17 -15.52 15.77
CA ALA A 116 -6.39 -15.48 14.53
C ALA A 116 -7.23 -15.06 13.32
N LEU A 117 -8.44 -15.62 13.19
CA LEU A 117 -9.39 -15.24 12.14
C LEU A 117 -9.78 -13.76 12.26
N LEU A 118 -10.16 -13.30 13.46
CA LEU A 118 -10.56 -11.91 13.69
C LEU A 118 -9.44 -10.90 13.42
N ARG A 119 -8.17 -11.24 13.70
CA ARG A 119 -7.01 -10.38 13.35
C ARG A 119 -6.91 -10.14 11.84
N VAL A 120 -7.09 -11.21 11.05
CA VAL A 120 -7.06 -11.11 9.59
C VAL A 120 -8.29 -10.37 9.08
N MET A 121 -9.47 -10.65 9.62
CA MET A 121 -10.71 -9.92 9.28
C MET A 121 -10.59 -8.42 9.55
N HIS A 122 -10.10 -8.03 10.73
CA HIS A 122 -9.84 -6.62 11.06
C HIS A 122 -8.89 -5.97 10.04
N THR A 123 -7.81 -6.66 9.69
CA THR A 123 -6.84 -6.17 8.70
C THR A 123 -7.49 -6.03 7.32
N MET A 124 -8.36 -6.97 6.93
CA MET A 124 -9.09 -6.93 5.66
C MET A 124 -10.10 -5.79 5.59
N ALA A 125 -10.86 -5.56 6.67
CA ALA A 125 -11.79 -4.44 6.78
C ALA A 125 -11.07 -3.10 6.54
N HIS A 126 -9.86 -2.94 7.09
CA HIS A 126 -9.03 -1.76 6.80
C HIS A 126 -8.41 -1.76 5.39
N ALA A 127 -8.03 -2.93 4.87
CA ALA A 127 -7.40 -3.05 3.55
C ALA A 127 -8.36 -2.73 2.38
N GLN A 128 -9.64 -2.96 2.60
CA GLN A 128 -10.73 -2.76 1.65
C GLN A 128 -11.31 -1.37 1.78
N THR A 129 -10.67 -0.40 1.14
CA THR A 129 -11.30 0.92 0.96
C THR A 129 -12.15 0.88 -0.31
N TYR A 130 -13.48 1.00 -0.15
CA TYR A 130 -14.45 1.28 -1.24
C TYR A 130 -13.89 2.29 -2.24
N PHE A 131 -13.25 3.33 -1.70
CA PHE A 131 -12.57 4.39 -2.43
C PHE A 131 -11.64 3.91 -3.54
N ASN A 132 -10.80 2.89 -3.29
CA ASN A 132 -9.86 2.39 -4.29
C ASN A 132 -10.55 1.62 -5.42
N ARG A 133 -11.61 0.85 -5.10
CA ARG A 133 -12.40 0.16 -6.13
C ARG A 133 -13.15 1.15 -7.00
N ARG A 134 -13.70 2.19 -6.37
CA ARG A 134 -14.56 3.18 -7.01
C ARG A 134 -13.78 4.20 -7.87
N PHE A 135 -12.63 4.67 -7.37
CA PHE A 135 -11.91 5.81 -7.93
C PHE A 135 -10.49 5.48 -8.40
N GLY A 136 -10.01 4.25 -8.18
CA GLY A 136 -8.62 3.87 -8.46
C GLY A 136 -8.19 4.10 -9.92
N GLU A 137 -9.09 3.88 -10.87
CA GLU A 137 -8.82 4.15 -12.28
C GLU A 137 -8.66 5.64 -12.57
N GLN A 138 -9.58 6.49 -12.10
CA GLN A 138 -9.50 7.95 -12.26
C GLN A 138 -8.20 8.51 -11.65
N ILE A 139 -7.82 8.02 -10.46
CA ILE A 139 -6.57 8.41 -9.78
C ILE A 139 -5.36 8.02 -10.64
N ARG A 140 -5.31 6.77 -11.10
CA ARG A 140 -4.20 6.24 -11.88
C ARG A 140 -4.06 6.97 -13.21
N GLU A 141 -5.18 7.27 -13.86
CA GLU A 141 -5.20 8.00 -15.13
C GLU A 141 -4.60 9.40 -14.96
N GLN A 142 -5.04 10.15 -13.94
CA GLN A 142 -4.51 11.49 -13.66
C GLN A 142 -3.02 11.49 -13.32
N ILE A 143 -2.52 10.45 -12.65
CA ILE A 143 -1.09 10.34 -12.32
C ILE A 143 -0.26 9.96 -13.54
N LEU A 144 -0.76 9.09 -14.42
CA LEU A 144 -0.01 8.60 -15.58
C LEU A 144 -0.11 9.51 -16.80
N ALA A 145 -1.20 10.26 -16.96
CA ALA A 145 -1.42 11.14 -18.10
C ALA A 145 -0.26 12.12 -18.36
N PRO A 146 0.39 12.73 -17.33
CA PRO A 146 1.56 13.57 -17.54
C PRO A 146 2.80 12.84 -18.07
N PHE A 147 2.93 11.53 -17.86
CA PHE A 147 4.10 10.77 -18.31
C PHE A 147 3.99 10.34 -19.77
N ARG A 148 2.80 9.93 -20.22
CA ARG A 148 2.59 9.28 -21.53
C ARG A 148 3.08 10.08 -22.74
N PRO A 149 2.84 11.40 -22.82
CA PRO A 149 3.28 12.20 -23.97
C PRO A 149 4.79 12.26 -24.15
N HIS A 150 5.57 11.94 -23.11
CA HIS A 150 7.03 11.99 -23.11
C HIS A 150 7.67 10.62 -23.30
N LEU A 151 6.88 9.54 -23.45
CA LEU A 151 7.39 8.18 -23.59
C LEU A 151 7.21 7.71 -25.03
N HIS A 152 8.32 7.50 -25.73
CA HIS A 152 8.31 7.08 -27.13
C HIS A 152 9.08 5.77 -27.31
N GLY A 153 8.72 5.01 -28.35
CA GLY A 153 9.52 3.86 -28.76
C GLY A 153 10.86 4.34 -29.35
N SER A 154 11.95 3.62 -29.03
CA SER A 154 13.25 3.93 -29.60
C SER A 154 13.28 3.55 -31.10
N PRO A 155 13.66 4.47 -32.00
CA PRO A 155 13.84 4.14 -33.42
C PRO A 155 15.07 3.25 -33.65
N ASP A 156 16.08 3.34 -32.78
CA ASP A 156 17.39 2.70 -32.97
C ASP A 156 17.47 1.30 -32.34
N ARG A 157 16.58 0.97 -31.40
CA ARG A 157 16.62 -0.29 -30.64
C ARG A 157 15.23 -0.94 -30.52
N PRO A 158 15.02 -2.13 -31.10
CA PRO A 158 13.79 -2.90 -30.89
C PRO A 158 13.55 -3.16 -29.40
N GLY A 159 12.41 -2.69 -28.87
CA GLY A 159 12.05 -2.82 -27.46
C GLY A 159 12.70 -1.80 -26.51
N GLY A 160 13.55 -0.89 -27.01
CA GLY A 160 14.02 0.27 -26.26
C GLY A 160 12.98 1.40 -26.26
N MET A 161 13.10 2.33 -25.31
CA MET A 161 12.25 3.51 -25.21
C MET A 161 13.11 4.77 -25.08
N THR A 162 12.51 5.93 -25.36
CA THR A 162 13.11 7.24 -25.12
C THR A 162 12.18 8.08 -24.27
N LEU A 163 12.76 8.82 -23.32
CA LEU A 163 12.09 9.86 -22.56
C LEU A 163 12.36 11.22 -23.24
N GLY A 164 11.30 11.85 -23.73
CA GLY A 164 11.31 13.08 -24.51
C GLY A 164 11.29 12.87 -26.03
N GLU A 165 10.94 13.93 -26.75
CA GLU A 165 10.88 13.94 -28.21
C GLU A 165 12.24 13.65 -28.84
N ALA A 166 12.23 13.03 -30.02
CA ALA A 166 13.44 12.70 -30.75
C ALA A 166 14.28 13.97 -31.03
N GLY A 167 15.45 14.06 -30.41
CA GLY A 167 16.32 15.24 -30.49
C GLY A 167 17.43 15.21 -29.45
N ALA A 168 18.15 16.33 -29.31
CA ALA A 168 19.36 16.43 -28.48
C ALA A 168 19.10 16.22 -26.96
N ASP A 169 17.85 16.32 -26.51
CA ASP A 169 17.47 16.18 -25.10
C ASP A 169 16.71 14.88 -24.79
N ALA A 170 16.56 14.00 -25.78
CA ALA A 170 15.98 12.68 -25.58
C ALA A 170 16.90 11.82 -24.70
N ILE A 171 16.33 11.17 -23.69
CA ILE A 171 17.07 10.27 -22.81
C ILE A 171 16.72 8.84 -23.19
N PRO A 172 17.68 8.03 -23.68
CA PRO A 172 17.42 6.62 -23.94
C PRO A 172 17.17 5.89 -22.61
N ILE A 173 16.08 5.14 -22.55
CA ILE A 173 15.71 4.29 -21.42
C ILE A 173 15.51 2.85 -21.90
N VAL A 174 15.89 1.90 -21.06
CA VAL A 174 15.69 0.47 -21.30
C VAL A 174 14.21 0.11 -21.20
N GLY A 175 13.47 0.76 -20.31
CA GLY A 175 12.03 0.55 -20.19
C GLY A 175 11.35 1.46 -19.20
N PHE A 176 10.02 1.47 -19.30
CA PHE A 176 9.11 2.14 -18.38
C PHE A 176 8.02 1.17 -17.95
N ASP A 177 7.88 0.93 -16.66
CA ASP A 177 6.83 0.08 -16.08
C ASP A 177 5.91 0.88 -15.17
N VAL A 178 4.61 0.64 -15.28
CA VAL A 178 3.64 1.09 -14.27
C VAL A 178 3.44 -0.06 -13.29
N LYS A 179 3.71 0.18 -12.00
CA LYS A 179 3.47 -0.82 -10.96
C LYS A 179 1.97 -1.16 -10.94
N HIS A 180 1.65 -2.44 -11.15
CA HIS A 180 0.28 -2.92 -11.07
C HIS A 180 -0.29 -2.81 -9.65
N THR A 181 -1.62 -2.67 -9.57
CA THR A 181 -2.35 -2.74 -8.31
C THR A 181 -2.04 -4.07 -7.62
N LYS A 182 -1.51 -3.99 -6.41
CA LYS A 182 -1.22 -5.19 -5.61
C LYS A 182 -2.54 -5.91 -5.28
N PRO A 183 -2.58 -7.26 -5.38
CA PRO A 183 -3.75 -8.01 -4.95
C PRO A 183 -3.99 -7.77 -3.45
N LEU A 184 -5.26 -7.88 -3.02
CA LEU A 184 -5.68 -7.65 -1.64
C LEU A 184 -4.82 -8.45 -0.64
N SER A 185 -4.52 -9.72 -0.96
CA SER A 185 -3.66 -10.59 -0.14
C SER A 185 -2.28 -9.98 0.14
N SER A 186 -1.65 -9.35 -0.85
CA SER A 186 -0.35 -8.67 -0.67
C SER A 186 -0.46 -7.42 0.21
N VAL A 187 -1.59 -6.72 0.14
CA VAL A 187 -1.85 -5.55 0.99
C VAL A 187 -2.07 -6.01 2.44
N VAL A 188 -2.92 -7.02 2.65
CA VAL A 188 -3.18 -7.62 3.97
C VAL A 188 -1.87 -8.13 4.58
N MET A 189 -1.07 -8.88 3.83
CA MET A 189 0.25 -9.35 4.27
C MET A 189 1.14 -8.17 4.71
N LYS A 190 1.21 -7.09 3.93
CA LYS A 190 2.03 -5.90 4.27
C LYS A 190 1.51 -5.20 5.54
N LEU A 191 0.19 -5.15 5.76
CA LEU A 191 -0.41 -4.52 6.94
C LEU A 191 -0.20 -5.35 8.20
N LEU A 192 -0.31 -6.67 8.11
CA LEU A 192 -0.02 -7.60 9.22
C LEU A 192 1.42 -7.48 9.75
N LEU A 193 2.37 -6.96 8.95
CA LEU A 193 3.74 -6.70 9.37
C LEU A 193 3.93 -5.36 10.10
N LYS A 194 2.96 -4.45 10.05
CA LYS A 194 3.07 -3.11 10.64
C LYS A 194 2.42 -3.07 12.01
N ALA A 195 3.11 -2.46 12.98
CA ALA A 195 2.59 -2.31 14.34
C ALA A 195 1.22 -1.63 14.37
N GLU A 196 1.04 -0.56 13.60
CA GLU A 196 -0.21 0.22 13.56
C GLU A 196 -1.37 -0.54 12.88
N ASN A 197 -1.08 -1.43 11.92
CA ASN A 197 -2.08 -2.12 11.10
C ASN A 197 -3.11 -1.19 10.40
N VAL A 198 -2.83 0.12 10.31
CA VAL A 198 -3.75 1.12 9.74
C VAL A 198 -3.51 1.28 8.24
N ALA A 199 -4.62 1.44 7.52
CA ALA A 199 -4.70 1.63 6.08
C ALA A 199 -4.19 2.97 5.53
N VAL A 200 -3.73 3.91 6.37
CA VAL A 200 -3.27 5.25 5.92
C VAL A 200 -2.09 5.14 4.94
N ASP A 201 -1.36 4.01 4.95
CA ASP A 201 -0.29 3.70 4.00
C ASP A 201 -0.75 2.97 2.72
N ILE A 202 -2.06 2.79 2.47
CA ILE A 202 -2.59 2.04 1.31
C ILE A 202 -2.60 2.86 0.02
N PHE A 203 -2.41 4.18 0.09
CA PHE A 203 -2.29 5.04 -1.10
C PHE A 203 -1.01 4.79 -1.91
N ASP A 204 -0.11 3.95 -1.40
CA ASP A 204 1.15 3.50 -2.03
C ASP A 204 0.95 2.51 -3.20
N ARG A 205 -0.10 2.73 -4.02
CA ARG A 205 -0.56 1.80 -5.07
C ARG A 205 -0.28 2.26 -6.48
N VAL A 206 0.00 3.55 -6.69
CA VAL A 206 0.41 4.04 -8.01
C VAL A 206 1.90 4.33 -7.96
N GLY A 207 2.66 3.64 -8.80
CA GLY A 207 4.08 3.88 -8.94
C GLY A 207 4.53 3.68 -10.38
N VAL A 208 5.49 4.49 -10.79
CA VAL A 208 6.14 4.39 -12.10
C VAL A 208 7.59 4.00 -11.90
N ARG A 209 8.11 3.18 -12.81
CA ARG A 209 9.50 2.74 -12.81
C ARG A 209 10.14 3.07 -14.14
N PHE A 210 11.31 3.71 -14.07
CA PHE A 210 12.21 3.89 -15.20
C PHE A 210 13.41 2.96 -15.03
N VAL A 211 13.84 2.35 -16.14
CA VAL A 211 15.10 1.61 -16.22
C VAL A 211 15.98 2.33 -17.22
N THR A 212 17.11 2.87 -16.76
CA THR A 212 18.11 3.55 -17.60
C THR A 212 19.23 2.58 -17.97
N GLN A 213 20.05 2.94 -18.96
CA GLN A 213 21.21 2.13 -19.32
C GLN A 213 22.32 2.29 -18.29
N GLU A 214 22.74 3.52 -18.03
CA GLU A 214 23.80 3.84 -17.08
C GLU A 214 23.24 4.48 -15.80
N ARG A 215 24.05 4.45 -14.73
CA ARG A 215 23.69 5.08 -13.44
C ARG A 215 23.43 6.57 -13.59
N PHE A 216 24.32 7.29 -14.28
CA PHE A 216 24.20 8.74 -14.42
C PHE A 216 22.89 9.15 -15.14
N ASP A 217 22.41 8.34 -16.08
CA ASP A 217 21.16 8.60 -16.81
C ASP A 217 19.96 8.65 -15.86
N THR A 218 20.03 8.03 -14.66
CA THR A 218 18.98 8.17 -13.65
C THR A 218 18.81 9.62 -13.19
N LEU A 219 19.90 10.39 -13.11
CA LEU A 219 19.86 11.82 -12.79
C LEU A 219 19.32 12.64 -13.96
N LEU A 220 19.63 12.23 -15.21
CA LEU A 220 19.03 12.85 -16.40
C LEU A 220 17.51 12.67 -16.41
N VAL A 221 17.01 11.48 -16.05
CA VAL A 221 15.56 11.25 -15.90
C VAL A 221 14.97 12.18 -14.83
N VAL A 222 15.58 12.27 -13.64
CA VAL A 222 15.10 13.19 -12.58
C VAL A 222 15.09 14.64 -13.07
N HIS A 223 16.17 15.06 -13.74
CA HIS A 223 16.28 16.40 -14.31
C HIS A 223 15.16 16.65 -15.34
N TYR A 224 14.94 15.71 -16.26
CA TYR A 224 13.91 15.81 -17.29
C TYR A 224 12.51 15.94 -16.67
N LEU A 225 12.16 15.06 -15.72
CA LEU A 225 10.86 15.08 -15.04
C LEU A 225 10.61 16.40 -14.32
N ARG A 226 11.65 17.00 -13.73
CA ARG A 226 11.59 18.32 -13.09
C ARG A 226 11.42 19.43 -14.13
N THR A 227 12.26 19.47 -15.16
CA THR A 227 12.29 20.56 -16.15
C THR A 227 10.98 20.64 -16.95
N HIS A 228 10.33 19.49 -17.19
CA HIS A 228 9.05 19.41 -17.91
C HIS A 228 7.82 19.42 -16.98
N ASN A 229 8.00 19.67 -15.67
CA ASN A 229 6.92 19.69 -14.67
C ASN A 229 6.06 18.41 -14.62
N ILE A 230 6.62 17.26 -15.01
CA ILE A 230 5.96 15.95 -14.88
C ILE A 230 5.88 15.57 -13.39
N ILE A 231 6.87 16.01 -12.60
CA ILE A 231 6.85 15.94 -11.15
C ILE A 231 7.08 17.34 -10.56
N MET A 232 6.48 17.61 -9.39
CA MET A 232 6.66 18.87 -8.68
C MET A 232 7.53 18.67 -7.45
N PHE A 233 8.73 19.25 -7.44
CA PHE A 233 9.68 19.08 -6.34
C PHE A 233 9.12 19.53 -4.98
N ALA A 234 8.29 20.58 -4.96
CA ALA A 234 7.61 21.06 -3.75
C ALA A 234 6.61 20.06 -3.16
N ASN A 235 6.14 19.10 -3.97
CA ASN A 235 5.20 18.06 -3.54
C ASN A 235 5.88 16.74 -3.17
N ILE A 236 7.21 16.64 -3.30
CA ILE A 236 7.98 15.47 -2.88
C ILE A 236 7.89 15.33 -1.35
N LYS A 237 7.71 14.09 -0.87
CA LYS A 237 7.73 13.76 0.56
C LYS A 237 9.16 13.37 0.97
N PRO A 238 9.91 14.21 1.70
CA PRO A 238 11.34 13.97 1.96
C PRO A 238 11.61 12.65 2.69
N SER A 239 10.74 12.27 3.64
CA SER A 239 10.85 11.01 4.39
C SER A 239 10.61 9.74 3.55
N ARG A 240 10.23 9.89 2.27
CA ARG A 240 10.06 8.80 1.30
C ARG A 240 10.97 8.97 0.08
N SER A 241 12.02 9.78 0.19
CA SER A 241 13.05 9.93 -0.85
C SER A 241 14.33 9.21 -0.44
N ARG A 242 14.92 8.47 -1.38
CA ARG A 242 16.15 7.70 -1.16
C ARG A 242 16.94 7.62 -2.46
N ASN A 243 18.24 7.87 -2.36
CA ASN A 243 19.20 7.64 -3.44
C ASN A 243 20.26 6.68 -2.93
N THR A 244 20.37 5.53 -3.59
CA THR A 244 21.39 4.51 -3.27
C THR A 244 22.26 4.14 -4.47
N LEU A 245 22.04 4.79 -5.61
CA LEU A 245 22.76 4.55 -6.85
C LEU A 245 23.94 5.50 -7.04
N ILE A 246 23.82 6.74 -6.59
CA ILE A 246 24.83 7.79 -6.84
C ILE A 246 25.05 8.61 -5.59
N ASP A 247 26.31 8.76 -5.16
CA ASP A 247 26.69 9.75 -4.16
C ASP A 247 26.69 11.15 -4.80
N LEU A 248 25.71 11.97 -4.41
CA LEU A 248 25.51 13.30 -4.98
C LEU A 248 26.56 14.32 -4.51
N GLU A 249 27.10 14.15 -3.31
CA GLU A 249 28.11 15.08 -2.77
C GLU A 249 29.44 14.83 -3.46
N TRP A 250 29.83 13.57 -3.57
CA TRP A 250 31.03 13.16 -4.30
C TRP A 250 30.93 13.56 -5.77
N LEU A 251 29.84 13.22 -6.47
CA LEU A 251 29.69 13.54 -7.89
C LEU A 251 29.74 15.05 -8.14
N ARG A 252 29.13 15.85 -7.26
CA ARG A 252 29.20 17.32 -7.34
C ARG A 252 30.63 17.84 -7.21
N ALA A 253 31.43 17.25 -6.33
CA ALA A 253 32.84 17.62 -6.17
C ALA A 253 33.65 17.29 -7.43
N GLU A 254 33.47 16.09 -8.00
CA GLU A 254 34.12 15.68 -9.25
C GLU A 254 33.73 16.58 -10.43
N MET A 255 32.45 16.90 -10.58
CA MET A 255 31.97 17.81 -11.63
C MET A 255 32.58 19.20 -11.50
N LYS A 256 32.76 19.69 -10.27
CA LYS A 256 33.42 20.98 -10.02
C LYS A 256 34.89 20.94 -10.44
N LEU A 257 35.63 19.91 -10.01
CA LEU A 257 37.04 19.74 -10.39
C LEU A 257 37.21 19.64 -11.90
N ALA A 258 36.35 18.89 -12.58
CA ALA A 258 36.39 18.75 -14.03
C ALA A 258 36.07 20.07 -14.76
N ASN A 259 35.09 20.84 -14.29
CA ASN A 259 34.80 22.17 -14.85
C ASN A 259 35.95 23.17 -14.65
N ASP A 260 36.66 23.09 -13.51
CA ASP A 260 37.78 23.97 -13.20
C ASP A 260 39.05 23.60 -14.00
N ALA A 261 39.17 22.35 -14.47
CA ALA A 261 40.37 21.79 -15.11
C ALA A 261 40.28 21.60 -16.63
N ALA A 262 39.09 21.63 -17.24
CA ALA A 262 38.89 21.25 -18.64
C ALA A 262 38.73 22.45 -19.59
N GLU A 263 39.20 22.28 -20.83
CA GLU A 263 38.72 23.06 -21.98
C GLU A 263 37.23 22.74 -22.25
N PRO A 264 36.46 23.63 -22.93
CA PRO A 264 35.05 23.40 -23.20
C PRO A 264 34.82 22.09 -23.96
N LEU A 265 34.28 21.08 -23.28
CA LEU A 265 33.88 19.81 -23.88
C LEU A 265 32.55 19.97 -24.62
N SER A 266 32.34 19.19 -25.69
CA SER A 266 31.01 19.02 -26.27
C SER A 266 30.05 18.37 -25.27
N LYS A 267 28.74 18.52 -25.49
CA LYS A 267 27.71 17.91 -24.65
C LYS A 267 27.87 16.39 -24.57
N GLU A 268 28.19 15.77 -25.70
CA GLU A 268 28.35 14.33 -25.87
C GLU A 268 29.57 13.80 -25.09
N GLU A 269 30.71 14.48 -25.20
CA GLU A 269 31.93 14.15 -24.45
C GLU A 269 31.72 14.30 -22.93
N TRP A 270 31.03 15.37 -22.53
CA TRP A 270 30.71 15.60 -21.12
C TRP A 270 29.79 14.51 -20.55
N LEU A 271 28.74 14.13 -21.29
CA LEU A 271 27.85 13.04 -20.90
C LEU A 271 28.58 11.70 -20.84
N HIS A 272 29.49 11.42 -21.78
CA HIS A 272 30.31 10.22 -21.76
C HIS A 272 31.20 10.17 -20.51
N TRP A 273 31.85 11.28 -20.17
CA TRP A 273 32.66 11.39 -18.96
C TRP A 273 31.82 11.18 -17.69
N LEU A 274 30.65 11.83 -17.58
CA LEU A 274 29.75 11.72 -16.43
C LEU A 274 29.27 10.27 -16.21
N ARG A 275 28.92 9.56 -17.28
CA ARG A 275 28.54 8.14 -17.24
C ARG A 275 29.69 7.28 -16.72
N ARG A 276 30.91 7.49 -17.24
CA ARG A 276 32.10 6.76 -16.80
C ARG A 276 32.40 6.99 -15.31
N VAL A 277 32.45 8.26 -14.89
CA VAL A 277 32.75 8.64 -13.50
C VAL A 277 31.68 8.11 -12.55
N SER A 278 30.40 8.21 -12.89
CA SER A 278 29.31 7.69 -12.04
C SER A 278 29.30 6.16 -11.93
N ARG A 279 29.83 5.45 -12.94
CA ARG A 279 29.96 3.99 -12.93
C ARG A 279 31.11 3.52 -12.03
N GLU A 280 32.24 4.23 -12.08
CA GLU A 280 33.46 3.92 -11.32
C GLU A 280 33.46 4.53 -9.90
N GLY A 281 32.57 5.49 -9.66
CA GLY A 281 32.46 6.21 -8.39
C GLY A 281 31.91 5.38 -7.21
N PRO A 282 32.05 5.92 -5.99
CA PRO A 282 31.51 5.31 -4.79
C PRO A 282 29.98 5.23 -4.83
N LEU A 283 29.45 4.17 -4.24
CA LEU A 283 28.02 4.05 -3.96
C LEU A 283 27.71 4.70 -2.60
N PRO A 284 26.52 5.31 -2.44
CA PRO A 284 26.08 5.81 -1.14
C PRO A 284 26.07 4.70 -0.08
N GLU A 285 26.47 5.06 1.14
CA GLU A 285 26.33 4.20 2.31
C GLU A 285 24.84 3.89 2.57
N LEU A 286 24.56 2.64 2.92
CA LEU A 286 23.22 2.20 3.28
C LEU A 286 22.93 2.60 4.73
N THR A 287 22.12 3.63 4.94
CA THR A 287 21.75 4.09 6.30
C THR A 287 20.88 3.07 7.05
N VAL A 288 20.88 3.12 8.38
CA VAL A 288 20.23 2.16 9.31
C VAL A 288 18.69 2.06 9.16
N ASN A 289 18.04 3.00 8.47
CA ASN A 289 16.59 3.01 8.21
C ASN A 289 16.18 2.21 6.95
N LEU A 290 16.89 1.13 6.65
CA LEU A 290 16.43 0.16 5.66
C LEU A 290 15.29 -0.66 6.23
N ASN A 291 14.33 -1.02 5.37
CA ASN A 291 13.48 -2.17 5.66
C ASN A 291 14.42 -3.37 5.95
N PRO A 292 14.47 -3.90 7.18
CA PRO A 292 15.46 -4.89 7.59
C PRO A 292 15.36 -6.21 6.81
N LEU A 293 14.25 -6.37 6.08
CA LEU A 293 14.01 -7.52 5.23
C LEU A 293 14.51 -7.31 3.79
N SER A 294 14.65 -6.07 3.29
CA SER A 294 15.09 -5.82 1.91
C SER A 294 16.52 -6.33 1.65
N ALA A 295 16.78 -6.85 0.46
CA ALA A 295 18.12 -7.27 0.05
C ALA A 295 19.10 -6.08 0.08
N THR A 296 20.31 -6.31 0.61
CA THR A 296 21.40 -5.32 0.72
C THR A 296 21.85 -4.78 -0.62
N ASP A 297 21.64 -5.57 -1.68
CA ASP A 297 22.18 -5.30 -3.02
C ASP A 297 21.21 -4.49 -3.87
N TYR A 298 20.02 -4.20 -3.35
CA TYR A 298 19.00 -3.43 -4.07
C TYR A 298 19.37 -1.93 -4.09
N ARG A 299 19.72 -1.42 -5.28
CA ARG A 299 20.04 -0.01 -5.51
C ARG A 299 19.06 0.66 -6.46
N SER A 300 18.57 1.83 -6.07
CA SER A 300 17.67 2.67 -6.87
C SER A 300 17.72 4.15 -6.43
N VAL A 301 17.24 5.04 -7.30
CA VAL A 301 16.71 6.36 -6.91
C VAL A 301 15.20 6.22 -6.76
N GLN A 302 14.66 6.62 -5.62
CA GLN A 302 13.23 6.53 -5.32
C GLN A 302 12.76 7.79 -4.62
N PHE A 303 11.58 8.27 -4.96
CA PHE A 303 10.90 9.34 -4.23
C PHE A 303 9.38 9.23 -4.36
N THR A 304 8.67 9.71 -3.35
CA THR A 304 7.20 9.84 -3.41
C THR A 304 6.84 11.29 -3.71
N CYS A 305 6.12 11.50 -4.81
CA CYS A 305 5.50 12.78 -5.18
C CYS A 305 4.03 12.79 -4.73
N ARG A 306 3.43 13.97 -4.62
CA ARG A 306 1.99 14.15 -4.40
C ARG A 306 1.37 14.95 -5.53
N GLN A 307 0.24 14.50 -6.03
CA GLN A 307 -0.54 15.22 -7.04
C GLN A 307 -1.94 15.48 -6.50
N LEU A 308 -2.46 16.68 -6.75
CA LEU A 308 -3.85 17.00 -6.44
C LEU A 308 -4.74 16.22 -7.43
N ILE A 309 -5.50 15.27 -6.90
CA ILE A 309 -6.44 14.46 -7.68
C ILE A 309 -7.84 15.04 -7.55
N ARG A 310 -8.57 14.91 -8.65
CA ARG A 310 -9.93 15.39 -8.86
C ARG A 310 -10.82 14.23 -9.22
N LEU A 311 -11.65 13.79 -8.28
CA LEU A 311 -12.55 12.65 -8.51
C LEU A 311 -13.95 13.15 -8.73
N GLN A 312 -14.56 12.67 -9.78
CA GLN A 312 -16.00 12.76 -9.96
C GLN A 312 -16.60 11.44 -9.48
N ASP A 313 -17.83 11.46 -8.97
CA ASP A 313 -18.59 10.25 -8.73
C ASP A 313 -19.34 9.87 -10.02
N PRO A 314 -18.97 8.78 -10.71
CA PRO A 314 -19.68 8.35 -11.92
C PRO A 314 -21.19 8.19 -11.74
N CYS A 315 -21.67 7.85 -10.55
CA CYS A 315 -23.11 7.73 -10.30
C CYS A 315 -23.78 9.10 -10.31
N ASN A 316 -23.07 10.15 -9.89
CA ASN A 316 -23.57 11.52 -9.95
C ASN A 316 -23.57 12.06 -11.39
N ALA A 317 -22.60 11.65 -12.23
CA ALA A 317 -22.58 12.01 -13.65
C ALA A 317 -23.78 11.42 -14.40
N GLU A 318 -24.05 10.11 -14.21
CA GLU A 318 -25.23 9.46 -14.78
C GLU A 318 -26.53 10.06 -14.25
N LEU A 319 -26.62 10.37 -12.94
CA LEU A 319 -27.80 11.03 -12.38
C LEU A 319 -28.00 12.44 -12.92
N LEU A 320 -26.93 13.19 -13.19
CA LEU A 320 -26.98 14.52 -13.80
C LEU A 320 -27.50 14.45 -15.23
N GLU A 321 -27.04 13.49 -16.04
CA GLU A 321 -27.57 13.26 -17.39
C GLU A 321 -29.07 12.93 -17.35
N VAL A 322 -29.48 12.01 -16.47
CA VAL A 322 -30.89 11.66 -16.29
C VAL A 322 -31.72 12.85 -15.79
N LEU A 323 -31.16 13.67 -14.89
CA LEU A 323 -31.81 14.88 -14.41
C LEU A 323 -32.01 15.90 -15.53
N GLU A 324 -30.99 16.14 -16.36
CA GLU A 324 -31.07 17.05 -17.51
C GLU A 324 -32.13 16.58 -18.53
N GLU A 325 -32.17 15.28 -18.83
CA GLU A 325 -33.20 14.70 -19.70
C GLU A 325 -34.61 14.80 -19.10
N CYS A 326 -34.75 14.54 -17.80
CA CYS A 326 -36.03 14.61 -17.09
C CYS A 326 -36.53 16.06 -17.00
N GLU A 327 -35.64 17.01 -16.71
CA GLU A 327 -35.95 18.44 -16.67
C GLU A 327 -36.38 18.96 -18.04
N ALA A 328 -35.71 18.53 -19.11
CA ALA A 328 -36.08 18.89 -20.48
C ALA A 328 -37.46 18.33 -20.90
N ARG A 329 -37.88 17.18 -20.36
CA ARG A 329 -39.14 16.51 -20.72
C ARG A 329 -40.32 16.88 -19.83
N LEU A 330 -40.09 17.03 -18.54
CA LEU A 330 -41.13 17.19 -17.51
C LEU A 330 -41.23 18.63 -17.01
N GLY A 331 -40.20 19.44 -17.25
CA GLY A 331 -40.09 20.80 -16.76
C GLY A 331 -39.40 20.89 -15.39
N PRO A 332 -38.90 22.08 -15.02
CA PRO A 332 -38.06 22.28 -13.84
C PRO A 332 -38.78 22.10 -12.50
N ASP A 333 -40.11 22.14 -12.51
CA ASP A 333 -40.97 22.09 -11.32
C ASP A 333 -41.65 20.71 -11.13
N ASP A 334 -41.29 19.71 -11.95
CA ASP A 334 -41.85 18.36 -11.80
C ASP A 334 -41.30 17.68 -10.52
N PRO A 335 -42.15 17.00 -9.72
CA PRO A 335 -41.72 16.34 -8.48
C PRO A 335 -40.59 15.30 -8.66
N LEU A 336 -40.51 14.64 -9.82
CA LEU A 336 -39.41 13.72 -10.13
C LEU A 336 -38.10 14.49 -10.34
N VAL A 337 -38.15 15.62 -11.06
CA VAL A 337 -37.01 16.50 -11.30
C VAL A 337 -36.52 17.10 -9.97
N GLU A 338 -37.43 17.52 -9.10
CA GLU A 338 -37.11 17.98 -7.75
C GLU A 338 -36.44 16.86 -6.92
N SER A 339 -36.98 15.64 -6.94
CA SER A 339 -36.41 14.50 -6.22
C SER A 339 -35.02 14.12 -6.74
N LEU A 340 -34.80 14.15 -8.06
CA LEU A 340 -33.51 13.91 -8.68
C LEU A 340 -32.51 15.01 -8.30
N ARG A 341 -32.89 16.29 -8.34
CA ARG A 341 -32.03 17.41 -7.89
C ARG A 341 -31.58 17.26 -6.44
N LEU A 342 -32.48 16.83 -5.55
CA LEU A 342 -32.16 16.61 -4.13
C LEU A 342 -31.19 15.44 -3.91
N ARG A 343 -31.17 14.45 -4.81
CA ARG A 343 -30.25 13.30 -4.78
C ARG A 343 -28.92 13.58 -5.47
N CYS A 344 -28.89 14.50 -6.44
CA CYS A 344 -27.67 15.00 -7.04
C CYS A 344 -26.93 15.92 -6.06
N THR A 345 -25.84 15.45 -5.46
CA THR A 345 -25.02 16.31 -4.60
C THR A 345 -24.31 17.38 -5.45
N HIS A 346 -24.45 18.66 -5.07
CA HIS A 346 -23.72 19.78 -5.69
C HIS A 346 -22.21 19.76 -5.40
N GLU A 347 -21.74 18.91 -4.47
CA GLU A 347 -20.32 18.59 -4.34
C GLU A 347 -19.90 17.73 -5.54
N LYS A 348 -19.60 18.40 -6.65
CA LYS A 348 -19.27 17.78 -7.95
C LYS A 348 -17.94 17.03 -7.94
N GLU A 349 -17.11 17.18 -6.91
CA GLU A 349 -15.72 16.77 -6.98
C GLU A 349 -15.07 16.55 -5.61
N ILE A 350 -14.52 15.35 -5.39
CA ILE A 350 -13.64 15.05 -4.25
C ILE A 350 -12.20 15.44 -4.64
N ARG A 351 -11.55 16.24 -3.80
CA ARG A 351 -10.19 16.76 -4.05
C ARG A 351 -9.26 16.46 -2.89
N PHE A 352 -8.10 15.89 -3.19
CA PHE A 352 -7.08 15.61 -2.19
C PHE A 352 -5.73 15.35 -2.86
N PHE A 353 -4.64 15.50 -2.10
CA PHE A 353 -3.31 15.12 -2.57
C PHE A 353 -3.12 13.61 -2.48
N PHE A 354 -2.94 12.95 -3.63
CA PHE A 354 -2.64 11.52 -3.70
C PHE A 354 -1.13 11.31 -3.86
N PRO A 355 -0.50 10.45 -3.03
CA PRO A 355 0.91 10.11 -3.17
C PRO A 355 1.15 9.06 -4.26
N PHE A 356 2.19 9.23 -5.08
CA PHE A 356 2.65 8.20 -6.02
C PHE A 356 4.18 8.08 -5.99
N GLU A 357 4.66 6.88 -6.26
CA GLU A 357 6.10 6.55 -6.19
C GLU A 357 6.74 6.63 -7.58
N VAL A 358 7.87 7.34 -7.68
CA VAL A 358 8.76 7.26 -8.84
C VAL A 358 9.99 6.47 -8.42
N GLN A 359 10.32 5.45 -9.20
CA GLN A 359 11.48 4.60 -9.00
C GLN A 359 12.34 4.58 -10.26
N ILE A 360 13.64 4.78 -10.14
CA ILE A 360 14.57 4.83 -11.27
C ILE A 360 15.74 3.92 -10.94
N LEU A 361 16.03 2.97 -11.83
CA LEU A 361 17.15 2.03 -11.72
C LEU A 361 18.02 2.10 -12.98
N ASP A 362 19.30 1.77 -12.88
CA ASP A 362 20.11 1.42 -14.03
C ASP A 362 19.90 -0.06 -14.43
N GLN A 363 20.37 -0.43 -15.62
CA GLN A 363 20.14 -1.76 -16.17
C GLN A 363 20.75 -2.87 -15.32
N SER A 364 21.92 -2.62 -14.70
CA SER A 364 22.56 -3.56 -13.78
C SER A 364 21.68 -3.81 -12.57
N SER A 365 21.30 -2.76 -11.82
CA SER A 365 20.49 -2.92 -10.61
C SER A 365 19.10 -3.48 -10.91
N PHE A 366 18.52 -3.16 -12.07
CA PHE A 366 17.28 -3.78 -12.52
C PHE A 366 17.44 -5.28 -12.77
N SER A 367 18.52 -5.68 -13.45
CA SER A 367 18.83 -7.10 -13.69
C SER A 367 19.08 -7.85 -12.39
N ASP A 368 19.86 -7.27 -11.47
CA ASP A 368 20.13 -7.83 -10.15
C ASP A 368 18.85 -8.00 -9.32
N SER A 369 17.92 -7.04 -9.43
CA SER A 369 16.61 -7.16 -8.79
C SER A 369 15.74 -8.29 -9.34
N ARG A 370 16.03 -8.77 -10.56
CA ARG A 370 15.30 -9.87 -11.23
C ARG A 370 16.02 -11.21 -11.11
N THR A 371 17.36 -11.24 -11.10
CA THR A 371 18.17 -12.45 -10.91
C THR A 371 18.19 -12.85 -9.43
N GLY A 372 18.14 -11.88 -8.51
CA GLY A 372 17.91 -12.07 -7.07
C GLY A 372 16.50 -12.55 -6.70
N ARG A 373 15.79 -13.25 -7.62
CA ARG A 373 14.49 -13.87 -7.38
C ARG A 373 14.54 -14.84 -6.20
N SER A 374 15.64 -15.57 -6.00
CA SER A 374 15.85 -16.38 -4.79
C SER A 374 15.77 -15.52 -3.52
N SER A 375 16.47 -14.39 -3.47
CA SER A 375 16.41 -13.44 -2.36
C SER A 375 15.04 -12.77 -2.20
N TYR A 376 14.30 -12.56 -3.30
CA TYR A 376 12.93 -12.02 -3.29
C TYR A 376 11.90 -13.04 -2.78
N ASP A 377 12.05 -14.30 -3.15
CA ASP A 377 11.21 -15.39 -2.65
C ASP A 377 11.53 -15.66 -1.18
N GLU A 378 12.81 -15.70 -0.80
CA GLU A 378 13.24 -15.75 0.61
C GLU A 378 12.75 -14.54 1.42
N TYR A 379 12.70 -13.35 0.81
CA TYR A 379 12.12 -12.16 1.43
C TYR A 379 10.63 -12.36 1.70
N LYS A 380 9.87 -12.85 0.72
CA LYS A 380 8.45 -13.17 0.90
C LYS A 380 8.26 -14.26 1.94
N THR A 381 9.07 -15.30 1.95
CA THR A 381 9.03 -16.36 2.96
C THR A 381 9.28 -15.79 4.36
N ARG A 382 10.25 -14.88 4.52
CA ARG A 382 10.48 -14.18 5.80
C ARG A 382 9.28 -13.34 6.22
N GLN A 383 8.66 -12.61 5.29
CA GLN A 383 7.43 -11.86 5.55
C GLN A 383 6.29 -12.76 6.01
N VAL A 384 6.06 -13.87 5.31
CA VAL A 384 5.05 -14.87 5.68
C VAL A 384 5.31 -15.38 7.09
N LYS A 385 6.54 -15.79 7.42
CA LYS A 385 6.88 -16.27 8.78
C LYS A 385 6.61 -15.25 9.87
N VAL A 386 6.94 -13.97 9.66
CA VAL A 386 6.65 -12.90 10.64
C VAL A 386 5.14 -12.70 10.81
N ALA A 387 4.39 -12.60 9.71
CA ALA A 387 2.94 -12.45 9.76
C ALA A 387 2.26 -13.69 10.39
N GLN A 388 2.71 -14.88 10.02
CA GLN A 388 2.26 -16.15 10.56
C GLN A 388 2.49 -16.21 12.07
N ARG A 389 3.68 -15.83 12.53
CA ARG A 389 3.98 -15.77 13.97
C ARG A 389 3.09 -14.79 14.71
N ARG A 390 2.81 -13.63 14.11
CA ARG A 390 1.95 -12.62 14.72
C ARG A 390 0.48 -13.07 14.83
N VAL A 391 -0.04 -13.70 13.78
CA VAL A 391 -1.44 -14.13 13.71
C VAL A 391 -1.67 -15.45 14.46
N LEU A 392 -0.80 -16.43 14.26
CA LEU A 392 -0.92 -17.83 14.69
C LEU A 392 0.05 -18.21 15.82
N GLY A 393 0.84 -17.29 16.37
CA GLY A 393 1.87 -17.58 17.38
C GLY A 393 1.44 -18.54 18.48
N PRO A 394 0.32 -18.27 19.19
CA PRO A 394 -0.18 -19.18 20.23
C PRO A 394 -0.54 -20.58 19.73
N LEU A 395 -0.94 -20.73 18.47
CA LEU A 395 -1.29 -22.02 17.87
C LEU A 395 -0.05 -22.81 17.46
N LEU A 396 1.02 -22.12 17.06
CA LEU A 396 2.30 -22.69 16.68
C LEU A 396 3.13 -23.13 17.90
N ASP A 397 3.08 -22.36 18.99
CA ASP A 397 3.82 -22.66 20.23
C ASP A 397 3.30 -23.90 20.95
N ASN A 398 2.05 -24.27 20.71
CA ASN A 398 1.38 -25.41 21.34
C ASN A 398 1.20 -26.59 20.36
N LEU A 399 2.03 -26.68 19.33
CA LEU A 399 2.14 -27.90 18.55
C LEU A 399 2.84 -28.95 19.43
N PRO A 400 2.28 -30.16 19.60
CA PRO A 400 3.03 -31.23 20.24
C PRO A 400 4.31 -31.46 19.42
N ASP A 401 5.46 -31.50 20.09
CA ASP A 401 6.71 -31.91 19.46
C ASP A 401 6.45 -33.24 18.74
N SER A 402 6.65 -33.23 17.43
CA SER A 402 6.47 -34.39 16.55
C SER A 402 7.43 -35.52 16.90
#